data_AF-A0A942L165-F1
#
_entry.id   AF-A0A942L165-F1
#
_cell.length_a   1.000
_cell.length_b   1.000
_cell.length_c   1.000
_cell.angle_alpha   90.00
_cell.angle_beta   90.00
_cell.angle_gamma   90.00
#
_symmetry.space_group_name_H-M   'P 1'
#
loop_
_entity.id
_entity.type
_entity.pdbx_description
1 polymer ?
#
loop_
_entity_poly.entity_id
_entity_poly.type
_entity_poly.pdbx_seq_one_letter_code
_entity_poly.pdbx_strand_id
1 'polypeptide(L)'
;MIRGPISLLIVGAVMLGATLLVTLGPRAFEGILPAAVLEALDSTAIGEFTTRSAGSGDAAADFLLDGPDGMEVSGPIAAMAGNRPVFIQDVIDTYTTRVGSAAPAELMTIRPISGCRLTPPLAGTTVGYVTAGRTSLRLPILTYNDSDLAAAVQVFVNLYRKTGRAEVRPSADLAYEVYDVAVTETKAPVYLVLESHAINRIWNLHLAPGARIERVILLGGTQSGVANLDPVVPVEVLPDAALEACGIKPAHALNPGHRFFQVLKDGPASYKAEAEVKFAAMQDSIAAYNTWFRDSFGVLADASRAGFGGTISVVGPQPGEAESKAAYASIQGARIRMTQDIYVEIQGQVAANEDFAARVRAIATSFAFGDLANLRQGVQF
;
A
#
# COMPACT_ATOMS: atom_id res chain seq x y z
N MET A 1 -32.97 12.20 44.66
CA MET A 1 -31.84 12.80 43.92
C MET A 1 -30.54 12.05 44.28
N ILE A 2 -30.28 10.87 43.69
CA ILE A 2 -28.98 10.15 43.78
C ILE A 2 -28.78 9.31 42.50
N ARG A 3 -28.89 9.93 41.31
CA ARG A 3 -28.60 9.26 40.02
C ARG A 3 -27.51 9.94 39.20
N GLY A 4 -27.20 11.21 39.48
CA GLY A 4 -26.12 11.95 38.83
C GLY A 4 -24.69 11.42 39.07
N PRO A 5 -24.29 11.04 40.30
CA PRO A 5 -22.89 10.68 40.55
C PRO A 5 -22.51 9.28 40.02
N ILE A 6 -23.47 8.35 39.92
CA ILE A 6 -23.21 6.98 39.42
C ILE A 6 -22.96 6.99 37.91
N SER A 7 -23.72 7.78 37.14
CA SER A 7 -23.51 7.91 35.70
C SER A 7 -22.17 8.57 35.36
N LEU A 8 -21.71 9.53 36.17
CA LEU A 8 -20.39 10.16 35.99
C LEU A 8 -19.23 9.19 36.27
N LEU A 9 -19.38 8.32 37.27
CA LEU A 9 -18.39 7.27 37.56
C LEU A 9 -18.30 6.23 36.44
N ILE A 10 -19.43 5.81 35.88
CA ILE A 10 -19.46 4.83 34.78
C ILE A 10 -18.82 5.42 33.51
N VAL A 11 -19.19 6.66 33.15
CA VAL A 11 -18.61 7.34 31.98
C VAL A 11 -17.11 7.59 32.17
N GLY A 12 -16.68 7.97 33.38
CA GLY A 12 -15.27 8.13 33.72
C GLY A 12 -14.48 6.83 33.59
N ALA A 13 -15.02 5.71 34.08
CA ALA A 13 -14.39 4.40 33.99
C ALA A 13 -14.29 3.89 32.54
N VAL A 14 -15.32 4.12 31.72
CA VAL A 14 -15.33 3.74 30.29
C VAL A 14 -14.30 4.57 29.50
N MET A 15 -14.22 5.88 29.75
CA MET A 15 -13.21 6.74 29.11
C MET A 15 -11.79 6.36 29.52
N LEU A 16 -11.57 6.04 30.81
CA LEU A 16 -10.27 5.59 31.29
C LEU A 16 -9.88 4.24 30.68
N GLY A 17 -10.82 3.31 30.57
CA GLY A 17 -10.64 2.01 29.91
C GLY A 17 -10.29 2.15 28.42
N ALA A 18 -10.99 3.02 27.69
CA ALA A 18 -10.68 3.32 26.30
C ALA A 18 -9.28 3.96 26.14
N THR A 19 -8.90 4.86 27.04
CA THR A 19 -7.59 5.50 27.02
C THR A 19 -6.46 4.51 27.31
N LEU A 20 -6.65 3.60 28.27
CA LEU A 20 -5.70 2.52 28.57
C LEU A 20 -5.57 1.53 27.40
N LEU A 21 -6.68 1.17 26.75
CA LEU A 21 -6.69 0.31 25.57
C LEU A 21 -5.89 0.92 24.41
N VAL A 22 -6.02 2.23 24.17
CA VAL A 22 -5.32 2.94 23.10
C VAL A 22 -3.83 3.13 23.41
N THR A 23 -3.46 3.33 24.68
CA THR A 23 -2.08 3.67 25.06
C THR A 23 -1.21 2.46 25.39
N LEU A 24 -1.77 1.40 25.96
CA LEU A 24 -1.02 0.24 26.44
C LEU A 24 -1.38 -1.07 25.72
N GLY A 25 -2.39 -1.05 24.85
CA GLY A 25 -2.86 -2.21 24.10
C GLY A 25 -3.60 -3.24 24.97
N PRO A 26 -4.00 -4.39 24.39
CA PRO A 26 -4.84 -5.39 25.05
C PRO A 26 -4.21 -6.01 26.32
N ARG A 27 -2.87 -5.99 26.41
CA ARG A 27 -2.10 -6.56 27.54
C ARG A 27 -2.30 -5.81 28.85
N ALA A 28 -2.80 -4.57 28.83
CA ALA A 28 -3.13 -3.81 30.05
C ALA A 28 -4.31 -4.41 30.84
N PHE A 29 -5.03 -5.37 30.27
CA PHE A 29 -6.19 -6.01 30.87
C PHE A 29 -5.95 -7.49 31.23
N GLU A 30 -4.72 -7.99 31.13
CA GLU A 30 -4.34 -9.33 31.60
C GLU A 30 -4.62 -9.42 33.11
N GLY A 31 -5.60 -10.27 33.48
CA GLY A 31 -6.07 -10.46 34.85
C GLY A 31 -7.34 -9.67 35.25
N ILE A 32 -7.85 -8.78 34.40
CA ILE A 32 -9.06 -7.97 34.67
C ILE A 32 -10.24 -8.44 33.82
N LEU A 33 -9.99 -8.81 32.56
CA LEU A 33 -11.04 -9.25 31.63
C LEU A 33 -11.06 -10.79 31.51
N PRO A 34 -12.25 -11.42 31.36
CA PRO A 34 -12.35 -12.85 31.04
C PRO A 34 -11.61 -13.19 29.75
N ALA A 35 -10.98 -14.36 29.68
CA ALA A 35 -10.19 -14.81 28.52
C ALA A 35 -10.96 -14.69 27.19
N ALA A 36 -12.27 -14.99 27.19
CA ALA A 36 -13.13 -14.88 26.01
C ALA A 36 -13.28 -13.44 25.47
N VAL A 37 -13.12 -12.41 26.30
CA VAL A 37 -13.18 -10.99 25.89
C VAL A 37 -11.84 -10.55 25.30
N LEU A 38 -10.73 -11.06 25.83
CA LEU A 38 -9.40 -10.83 25.27
C LEU A 38 -9.27 -11.51 23.89
N GLU A 39 -9.80 -12.71 23.74
CA GLU A 39 -9.86 -13.45 22.47
C GLU A 39 -10.75 -12.74 21.42
N ALA A 40 -11.87 -12.14 21.85
CA ALA A 40 -12.73 -11.32 20.98
C ALA A 40 -12.09 -9.98 20.56
N LEU A 41 -11.23 -9.40 21.41
CA LEU A 41 -10.43 -8.20 21.08
C LEU A 41 -9.27 -8.51 20.13
N ASP A 42 -8.73 -9.73 20.18
CA ASP A 42 -7.76 -10.23 19.20
C ASP A 42 -8.43 -10.64 17.89
N SER A 43 -9.66 -11.17 17.89
CA SER A 43 -10.39 -11.46 16.66
C SER A 43 -10.86 -10.19 15.94
N THR A 44 -11.05 -9.08 16.66
CA THR A 44 -11.30 -7.74 16.09
C THR A 44 -10.00 -6.99 15.70
N ALA A 45 -8.83 -7.59 15.94
CA ALA A 45 -7.53 -7.07 15.49
C ALA A 45 -7.27 -7.25 13.99
N ILE A 46 -8.04 -8.11 13.33
CA ILE A 46 -8.12 -8.16 11.88
C ILE A 46 -8.92 -6.92 11.48
N GLY A 47 -8.20 -5.88 11.03
CA GLY A 47 -8.74 -4.52 10.81
C GLY A 47 -10.11 -4.52 10.14
N GLU A 48 -10.95 -3.60 10.59
CA GLU A 48 -12.36 -3.41 10.24
C GLU A 48 -12.63 -3.48 8.72
N PHE A 49 -12.82 -4.70 8.20
CA PHE A 49 -13.40 -4.95 6.90
C PHE A 49 -14.90 -4.68 7.05
N THR A 50 -15.39 -3.60 6.45
CA THR A 50 -16.83 -3.34 6.41
C THR A 50 -17.52 -4.48 5.67
N THR A 51 -18.31 -5.28 6.39
CA THR A 51 -19.05 -6.44 5.86
C THR A 51 -20.09 -5.98 4.85
N ARG A 52 -19.70 -5.81 3.59
CA ARG A 52 -20.61 -5.70 2.46
C ARG A 52 -20.29 -6.84 1.49
N SER A 53 -20.70 -8.05 1.88
CA SER A 53 -20.64 -9.24 1.02
C SER A 53 -21.71 -9.15 -0.07
N ALA A 54 -21.40 -9.55 -1.30
CA ALA A 54 -22.40 -9.75 -2.35
C ALA A 54 -23.13 -11.11 -2.25
N GLY A 55 -22.68 -12.01 -1.38
CA GLY A 55 -23.17 -13.39 -1.23
C GLY A 55 -23.32 -13.86 0.21
N SER A 56 -23.45 -15.18 0.42
CA SER A 56 -23.58 -15.77 1.77
C SER A 56 -22.32 -15.59 2.62
N GLY A 57 -21.18 -15.27 2.00
CA GLY A 57 -19.90 -15.09 2.67
C GLY A 57 -19.14 -16.41 2.85
N ASP A 58 -19.63 -17.49 2.25
CA ASP A 58 -19.05 -18.84 2.36
C ASP A 58 -17.89 -19.05 1.38
N ALA A 59 -17.86 -18.29 0.28
CA ALA A 59 -16.80 -18.37 -0.74
C ALA A 59 -16.01 -17.06 -0.83
N ALA A 60 -14.70 -17.16 -1.10
CA ALA A 60 -13.85 -15.98 -1.27
C ALA A 60 -14.34 -15.03 -2.39
N ALA A 61 -15.01 -15.58 -3.42
CA ALA A 61 -15.59 -14.78 -4.49
C ALA A 61 -16.73 -13.84 -4.04
N ASP A 62 -17.42 -14.17 -2.94
CA ASP A 62 -18.53 -13.35 -2.42
C ASP A 62 -18.08 -12.00 -1.86
N PHE A 63 -16.78 -11.88 -1.54
CA PHE A 63 -16.14 -10.67 -1.02
C PHE A 63 -15.51 -9.78 -2.09
N LEU A 64 -15.68 -10.16 -3.37
CA LEU A 64 -15.18 -9.41 -4.50
C LEU A 64 -16.36 -8.82 -5.26
N LEU A 65 -16.52 -7.50 -5.17
CA LEU A 65 -17.62 -6.76 -5.77
C LEU A 65 -17.20 -6.16 -7.11
N ASP A 66 -17.99 -6.40 -8.15
CA ASP A 66 -17.83 -5.77 -9.46
C ASP A 66 -18.49 -4.38 -9.44
N GLY A 67 -17.71 -3.35 -9.09
CA GLY A 67 -18.17 -1.98 -8.90
C GLY A 67 -18.07 -1.09 -10.15
N PRO A 68 -18.74 0.07 -10.17
CA PRO A 68 -18.69 1.00 -11.30
C PRO A 68 -17.30 1.63 -11.52
N ASP A 69 -16.38 1.49 -10.57
CA ASP A 69 -15.04 2.08 -10.56
C ASP A 69 -13.90 1.08 -10.55
N GLY A 70 -14.22 -0.22 -10.53
CA GLY A 70 -13.21 -1.24 -10.32
C GLY A 70 -13.77 -2.44 -9.55
N MET A 71 -12.90 -3.42 -9.39
CA MET A 71 -13.11 -4.51 -8.44
C MET A 71 -12.87 -3.99 -7.02
N GLU A 72 -13.89 -4.09 -6.16
CA GLU A 72 -13.82 -3.69 -4.76
C GLU A 72 -13.76 -4.93 -3.85
N VAL A 73 -12.85 -4.92 -2.88
CA VAL A 73 -12.75 -5.98 -1.87
C VAL A 73 -13.46 -5.53 -0.59
N SER A 74 -14.33 -6.39 -0.07
CA SER A 74 -15.09 -6.14 1.16
C SER A 74 -14.80 -7.12 2.31
N GLY A 75 -13.82 -8.02 2.14
CA GLY A 75 -13.50 -9.04 3.13
C GLY A 75 -12.06 -9.52 3.13
N PRO A 76 -11.73 -10.54 3.93
CA PRO A 76 -10.38 -11.03 4.16
C PRO A 76 -9.90 -11.93 3.02
N ILE A 77 -9.86 -11.39 1.80
CA ILE A 77 -9.45 -12.11 0.60
C ILE A 77 -8.15 -11.55 0.01
N ALA A 78 -7.39 -12.44 -0.62
CA ALA A 78 -6.17 -12.16 -1.38
C ALA A 78 -6.39 -12.49 -2.86
N ALA A 79 -5.61 -11.84 -3.73
CA ALA A 79 -5.63 -12.11 -5.16
C ALA A 79 -4.56 -13.13 -5.54
N MET A 80 -4.94 -14.18 -6.26
CA MET A 80 -4.02 -15.09 -6.95
C MET A 80 -3.92 -14.72 -8.45
N ALA A 81 -3.02 -15.40 -9.17
CA ALA A 81 -2.90 -15.27 -10.63
C ALA A 81 -4.26 -15.42 -11.35
N GLY A 82 -4.47 -14.57 -12.36
CA GLY A 82 -5.77 -14.42 -13.02
C GLY A 82 -6.82 -13.72 -12.15
N ASN A 83 -6.39 -12.99 -11.12
CA ASN A 83 -7.24 -12.31 -10.13
C ASN A 83 -8.25 -13.23 -9.43
N ARG A 84 -7.91 -14.52 -9.26
CA ARG A 84 -8.76 -15.46 -8.52
C ARG A 84 -8.74 -15.14 -7.02
N PRO A 85 -9.89 -14.92 -6.37
CA PRO A 85 -9.93 -14.63 -4.94
C PRO A 85 -9.72 -15.90 -4.10
N VAL A 86 -8.99 -15.77 -3.00
CA VAL A 86 -8.81 -16.80 -1.96
C VAL A 86 -8.85 -16.14 -0.58
N PHE A 87 -9.18 -16.88 0.48
CA PHE A 87 -9.11 -16.30 1.82
C PHE A 87 -7.66 -16.10 2.25
N ILE A 88 -7.40 -14.97 2.92
CA ILE A 88 -6.08 -14.64 3.46
C ILE A 88 -5.59 -15.74 4.41
N GLN A 89 -6.47 -16.23 5.28
CA GLN A 89 -6.15 -17.29 6.23
C GLN A 89 -5.73 -18.60 5.57
N ASP A 90 -6.05 -18.82 4.29
CA ASP A 90 -5.71 -20.06 3.58
C ASP A 90 -4.29 -20.00 2.99
N VAL A 91 -3.68 -18.83 2.94
CA VAL A 91 -2.39 -18.60 2.25
C VAL A 91 -1.33 -17.97 3.15
N ILE A 92 -1.74 -17.29 4.22
CA ILE A 92 -0.83 -16.67 5.20
C ILE A 92 -1.33 -16.89 6.62
N ASP A 93 -0.42 -17.33 7.49
CA ASP A 93 -0.68 -17.47 8.92
C ASP A 93 -0.36 -16.17 9.68
N THR A 94 -1.15 -15.87 10.70
CA THR A 94 -0.95 -14.74 11.64
C THR A 94 -0.91 -13.35 10.98
N TYR A 95 -1.61 -13.18 9.86
CA TYR A 95 -1.68 -11.91 9.14
C TYR A 95 -2.22 -10.76 10.00
N THR A 96 -1.60 -9.59 9.89
CA THR A 96 -2.05 -8.37 10.55
C THR A 96 -1.85 -7.15 9.67
N THR A 97 -2.74 -6.17 9.80
CA THR A 97 -2.69 -4.89 9.08
C THR A 97 -2.16 -3.74 9.96
N ARG A 98 -1.72 -4.04 11.20
CA ARG A 98 -1.21 -3.05 12.14
C ARG A 98 0.24 -2.66 11.81
N VAL A 99 0.40 -1.72 10.89
CA VAL A 99 1.73 -1.31 10.38
C VAL A 99 2.08 0.17 10.63
N GLY A 100 1.15 0.98 11.12
CA GLY A 100 1.32 2.44 11.25
C GLY A 100 2.46 2.88 12.17
N SER A 101 2.88 2.03 13.10
CA SER A 101 4.03 2.24 13.99
C SER A 101 5.18 1.26 13.73
N ALA A 102 5.08 0.43 12.70
CA ALA A 102 6.09 -0.58 12.39
C ALA A 102 7.33 0.10 11.80
N ALA A 103 8.36 0.23 12.62
CA ALA A 103 9.62 0.82 12.21
C ALA A 103 10.60 -0.28 11.75
N PRO A 104 11.19 -0.15 10.55
CA PRO A 104 12.22 -1.10 10.09
C PRO A 104 13.49 -0.96 10.92
N ALA A 105 14.31 -2.02 10.95
CA ALA A 105 15.63 -1.97 11.56
C ALA A 105 16.66 -1.28 10.64
N GLU A 106 16.50 -1.43 9.33
CA GLU A 106 17.48 -0.96 8.35
C GLU A 106 16.78 -0.53 7.06
N LEU A 107 17.18 0.64 6.55
CA LEU A 107 16.82 1.14 5.23
C LEU A 107 18.06 1.11 4.33
N MET A 108 17.97 0.38 3.22
CA MET A 108 19.00 0.30 2.20
C MET A 108 18.50 0.95 0.93
N THR A 109 19.24 1.95 0.43
CA THR A 109 18.88 2.58 -0.83
C THR A 109 19.24 1.69 -2.02
N ILE A 110 18.28 1.44 -2.89
CA ILE A 110 18.51 0.85 -4.21
C ILE A 110 18.37 1.92 -5.29
N ARG A 111 19.10 1.76 -6.39
CA ARG A 111 19.06 2.69 -7.53
C ARG A 111 18.22 2.10 -8.65
N PRO A 112 17.39 2.92 -9.32
CA PRO A 112 16.77 2.51 -10.58
C PRO A 112 17.80 2.03 -11.59
N ILE A 113 17.43 1.07 -12.42
CA ILE A 113 18.31 0.61 -13.50
C ILE A 113 18.49 1.70 -14.55
N SER A 114 19.66 1.74 -15.18
CA SER A 114 19.90 2.58 -16.35
C SER A 114 19.50 1.84 -17.61
N GLY A 115 18.34 2.17 -18.19
CA GLY A 115 17.87 1.63 -19.47
C GLY A 115 16.48 0.99 -19.41
N CYS A 116 16.06 0.42 -20.54
CA CYS A 116 14.71 -0.09 -20.77
C CYS A 116 14.64 -1.63 -20.86
N ARG A 117 15.69 -2.32 -20.42
CA ARG A 117 15.77 -3.78 -20.46
C ARG A 117 16.04 -4.32 -19.06
N LEU A 118 15.14 -5.17 -18.60
CA LEU A 118 15.23 -5.90 -17.35
C LEU A 118 15.96 -7.22 -17.58
N THR A 119 16.58 -7.77 -16.55
CA THR A 119 17.18 -9.11 -16.64
C THR A 119 16.08 -10.16 -16.81
N PRO A 120 16.04 -10.97 -17.88
CA PRO A 120 14.98 -11.97 -18.05
C PRO A 120 15.02 -13.06 -16.96
N PRO A 121 13.88 -13.72 -16.67
CA PRO A 121 13.84 -14.86 -15.74
C PRO A 121 14.77 -16.00 -16.17
N LEU A 122 15.36 -16.71 -15.19
CA LEU A 122 16.12 -17.91 -15.50
C LEU A 122 15.21 -19.04 -15.97
N ALA A 123 15.78 -19.96 -16.76
CA ALA A 123 15.06 -21.14 -17.20
C ALA A 123 14.62 -21.99 -15.99
N GLY A 124 13.34 -22.38 -15.96
CA GLY A 124 12.75 -23.18 -14.88
C GLY A 124 12.20 -22.36 -13.70
N THR A 125 12.27 -21.03 -13.76
CA THR A 125 11.65 -20.14 -12.77
C THR A 125 10.18 -19.85 -13.11
N THR A 126 9.34 -19.77 -12.08
CA THR A 126 7.94 -19.33 -12.21
C THR A 126 7.87 -17.81 -12.11
N VAL A 127 7.18 -17.15 -13.04
CA VAL A 127 6.93 -15.69 -12.96
C VAL A 127 5.69 -15.43 -12.12
N GLY A 128 5.86 -14.65 -11.04
CA GLY A 128 4.79 -14.12 -10.23
C GLY A 128 4.57 -12.65 -10.52
N TYR A 129 3.45 -12.30 -11.13
CA TYR A 129 3.11 -10.92 -11.45
C TYR A 129 2.05 -10.38 -10.50
N VAL A 130 2.40 -9.34 -9.75
CA VAL A 130 1.54 -8.72 -8.74
C VAL A 130 1.28 -7.27 -9.07
N THR A 131 0.03 -6.84 -8.96
CA THR A 131 -0.37 -5.43 -9.05
C THR A 131 -1.05 -5.00 -7.77
N ALA A 132 -0.71 -3.81 -7.26
CA ALA A 132 -1.31 -3.30 -6.03
C ALA A 132 -2.28 -2.14 -6.29
N GLY A 133 -3.49 -2.27 -5.77
CA GLY A 133 -4.36 -1.12 -5.50
C GLY A 133 -3.89 -0.33 -4.26
N ARG A 134 -4.57 0.78 -3.95
CA ARG A 134 -4.30 1.52 -2.70
C ARG A 134 -4.67 0.67 -1.49
N THR A 135 -3.82 0.66 -0.47
CA THR A 135 -4.05 -0.16 0.75
C THR A 135 -4.44 0.70 1.94
N SER A 136 -4.08 1.99 1.93
CA SER A 136 -4.15 2.89 3.10
C SER A 136 -3.33 2.42 4.31
N LEU A 137 -2.55 1.34 4.17
CA LEU A 137 -1.65 0.82 5.19
C LEU A 137 -0.35 1.60 5.12
N ARG A 138 -0.32 2.77 5.75
CA ARG A 138 0.85 3.67 5.72
C ARG A 138 1.88 3.24 6.74
N LEU A 139 3.14 3.23 6.32
CA LEU A 139 4.29 3.08 7.18
C LEU A 139 4.69 4.44 7.77
N PRO A 140 5.36 4.48 8.93
CA PRO A 140 5.93 5.69 9.50
C PRO A 140 7.20 6.12 8.75
N ILE A 141 7.31 5.88 7.44
CA ILE A 141 8.48 6.18 6.62
C ILE A 141 8.03 7.22 5.59
N LEU A 142 8.68 8.37 5.58
CA LEU A 142 8.46 9.43 4.61
C LEU A 142 9.66 9.56 3.68
N THR A 143 9.39 9.90 2.43
CA THR A 143 10.37 10.32 1.43
C THR A 143 9.88 11.59 0.76
N TYR A 144 10.79 12.55 0.56
CA TYR A 144 10.45 13.85 -0.02
C TYR A 144 11.69 14.58 -0.56
N ASN A 145 11.47 15.58 -1.40
CA ASN A 145 12.50 16.46 -1.95
C ASN A 145 12.18 17.94 -1.68
N ASP A 146 13.00 18.84 -2.23
CA ASP A 146 12.85 20.29 -2.00
C ASP A 146 11.54 20.85 -2.59
N SER A 147 11.00 20.24 -3.65
CA SER A 147 9.73 20.67 -4.24
C SER A 147 8.54 20.36 -3.31
N ASP A 148 8.57 19.21 -2.64
CA ASP A 148 7.59 18.83 -1.62
C ASP A 148 7.65 19.76 -0.41
N LEU A 149 8.87 20.11 0.03
CA LEU A 149 9.07 21.08 1.10
C LEU A 149 8.52 22.45 0.73
N ALA A 150 8.80 22.93 -0.48
CA ALA A 150 8.29 24.22 -0.97
C ALA A 150 6.75 24.25 -1.02
N ALA A 151 6.13 23.18 -1.53
CA ALA A 151 4.67 23.03 -1.55
C ALA A 151 4.08 23.04 -0.13
N ALA A 152 4.70 22.31 0.80
CA ALA A 152 4.25 22.27 2.20
C ALA A 152 4.44 23.60 2.93
N VAL A 153 5.52 24.34 2.67
CA VAL A 153 5.73 25.71 3.17
C VAL A 153 4.59 26.63 2.72
N GLN A 154 4.19 26.55 1.45
CA GLN A 154 3.09 27.37 0.93
C GLN A 154 1.77 27.05 1.64
N VAL A 155 1.46 25.76 1.84
CA VAL A 155 0.27 25.32 2.59
C VAL A 155 0.32 25.81 4.03
N PHE A 156 1.46 25.64 4.70
CA PHE A 156 1.67 26.08 6.07
C PHE A 156 1.49 27.59 6.25
N VAL A 157 2.14 28.40 5.42
CA VAL A 157 2.04 29.87 5.47
C VAL A 157 0.59 30.33 5.30
N ASN A 158 -0.14 29.74 4.35
CA ASN A 158 -1.55 30.06 4.11
C ASN A 158 -2.43 29.72 5.32
N LEU A 159 -2.22 28.55 5.94
CA LEU A 159 -2.95 28.14 7.13
C LEU A 159 -2.62 29.05 8.33
N TYR A 160 -1.35 29.36 8.54
CA TYR A 160 -0.87 30.20 9.63
C TYR A 160 -1.43 31.62 9.51
N ARG A 161 -1.43 32.21 8.30
CA ARG A 161 -2.06 33.52 8.03
C ARG A 161 -3.53 33.54 8.38
N LYS A 162 -4.27 32.50 7.96
CA LYS A 162 -5.72 32.41 8.15
C LYS A 162 -6.13 32.14 9.61
N THR A 163 -5.36 31.34 10.33
CA THR A 163 -5.80 30.76 11.62
C THR A 163 -4.88 31.02 12.80
N GLY A 164 -3.62 31.41 12.55
CA GLY A 164 -2.57 31.48 13.56
C GLY A 164 -2.01 30.15 14.03
N ARG A 165 -2.46 29.01 13.47
CA ARG A 165 -2.00 27.68 13.88
C ARG A 165 -0.67 27.34 13.20
N ALA A 166 0.34 26.99 14.01
CA ALA A 166 1.67 26.59 13.55
C ALA A 166 1.81 25.07 13.35
N GLU A 167 0.77 24.43 12.83
CA GLU A 167 0.75 22.99 12.59
C GLU A 167 1.22 22.68 11.17
N VAL A 168 2.17 21.76 11.04
CA VAL A 168 2.59 21.19 9.76
C VAL A 168 2.22 19.72 9.77
N ARG A 169 1.51 19.29 8.73
CA ARG A 169 1.21 17.88 8.50
C ARG A 169 1.85 17.46 7.17
N PRO A 170 2.67 16.40 7.15
CA PRO A 170 3.14 15.86 5.88
C PRO A 170 1.94 15.40 5.06
N SER A 171 2.05 15.57 3.74
CA SER A 171 1.05 15.03 2.83
C SER A 171 1.12 13.50 2.82
N ALA A 172 -0.01 12.86 2.59
CA ALA A 172 -0.16 11.41 2.69
C ALA A 172 0.61 10.63 1.62
N ASP A 173 0.88 11.28 0.49
CA ASP A 173 1.67 10.79 -0.64
C ASP A 173 3.17 10.70 -0.34
N LEU A 174 3.67 11.44 0.65
CA LEU A 174 5.07 11.35 1.09
C LEU A 174 5.35 10.04 1.83
N ALA A 175 4.32 9.44 2.43
CA ALA A 175 4.45 8.19 3.17
C ALA A 175 4.46 6.99 2.24
N TYR A 176 5.28 5.98 2.56
CA TYR A 176 5.15 4.68 1.91
C TYR A 176 3.89 3.96 2.39
N GLU A 177 3.12 3.41 1.44
CA GLU A 177 2.12 2.40 1.73
C GLU A 177 2.77 1.01 1.67
N VAL A 178 2.34 0.07 2.52
CA VAL A 178 2.74 -1.33 2.42
C VAL A 178 1.71 -2.12 1.61
N TYR A 179 2.18 -3.12 0.87
CA TYR A 179 1.36 -4.15 0.25
C TYR A 179 1.99 -5.51 0.51
N ASP A 180 1.20 -6.45 1.00
CA ASP A 180 1.71 -7.75 1.42
C ASP A 180 1.65 -8.75 0.25
N VAL A 181 2.68 -9.58 0.11
CA VAL A 181 2.78 -10.60 -0.93
C VAL A 181 3.15 -11.93 -0.29
N ALA A 182 2.22 -12.88 -0.31
CA ALA A 182 2.47 -14.25 0.08
C ALA A 182 3.08 -15.04 -1.09
N VAL A 183 4.24 -15.66 -0.87
CA VAL A 183 4.92 -16.52 -1.85
C VAL A 183 4.79 -17.96 -1.38
N THR A 184 3.93 -18.72 -2.05
CA THR A 184 3.60 -20.11 -1.72
C THR A 184 4.17 -21.12 -2.72
N GLU A 185 4.75 -20.65 -3.82
CA GLU A 185 5.46 -21.50 -4.78
C GLU A 185 6.77 -22.04 -4.17
N THR A 186 6.88 -23.37 -4.08
CA THR A 186 8.01 -24.08 -3.46
C THR A 186 8.70 -25.05 -4.43
N LYS A 187 8.06 -25.40 -5.55
CA LYS A 187 8.57 -26.36 -6.53
C LYS A 187 9.62 -25.72 -7.44
N ALA A 188 9.47 -24.43 -7.73
CA ALA A 188 10.41 -23.64 -8.52
C ALA A 188 10.79 -22.34 -7.80
N PRO A 189 11.96 -21.75 -8.10
CA PRO A 189 12.21 -20.35 -7.77
C PRO A 189 11.15 -19.44 -8.39
N VAL A 190 10.96 -18.27 -7.80
CA VAL A 190 9.99 -17.27 -8.25
C VAL A 190 10.71 -16.02 -8.73
N TYR A 191 10.39 -15.60 -9.95
CA TYR A 191 10.73 -14.28 -10.48
C TYR A 191 9.55 -13.36 -10.21
N LEU A 192 9.71 -12.42 -9.27
CA LEU A 192 8.63 -11.53 -8.86
C LEU A 192 8.64 -10.24 -9.68
N VAL A 193 7.51 -9.92 -10.30
CA VAL A 193 7.25 -8.63 -10.93
C VAL A 193 6.17 -7.93 -10.11
N LEU A 194 6.53 -6.81 -9.49
CA LEU A 194 5.69 -6.08 -8.55
C LEU A 194 5.40 -4.68 -9.11
N GLU A 195 4.19 -4.49 -9.63
CA GLU A 195 3.76 -3.27 -10.28
C GLU A 195 2.98 -2.36 -9.33
N SER A 196 3.48 -1.14 -9.18
CA SER A 196 2.88 -0.06 -8.41
C SER A 196 2.37 1.04 -9.34
N HIS A 197 1.28 1.68 -8.96
CA HIS A 197 0.88 2.98 -9.51
C HIS A 197 1.60 4.13 -8.78
N ALA A 198 1.40 5.38 -9.22
CA ALA A 198 2.04 6.62 -8.77
C ALA A 198 1.92 6.96 -7.27
N ILE A 199 2.44 6.09 -6.41
CA ILE A 199 2.52 6.20 -4.95
C ILE A 199 3.85 5.59 -4.49
N ASN A 200 4.25 5.93 -3.27
CA ASN A 200 5.39 5.32 -2.60
C ASN A 200 4.97 3.97 -2.01
N ARG A 201 5.63 2.88 -2.42
CA ARG A 201 5.23 1.51 -2.05
C ARG A 201 6.36 0.70 -1.45
N ILE A 202 6.09 0.02 -0.34
CA ILE A 202 6.92 -1.11 0.13
C ILE A 202 6.15 -2.41 -0.08
N TRP A 203 6.73 -3.32 -0.83
CA TRP A 203 6.25 -4.69 -0.99
C TRP A 203 6.79 -5.56 0.15
N ASN A 204 5.90 -6.04 1.01
CA ASN A 204 6.26 -6.86 2.16
C ASN A 204 6.11 -8.34 1.81
N LEU A 205 7.23 -9.08 1.77
CA LEU A 205 7.23 -10.45 1.29
C LEU A 205 7.08 -11.44 2.44
N HIS A 206 6.22 -12.44 2.22
CA HIS A 206 5.93 -13.51 3.18
C HIS A 206 6.16 -14.85 2.48
N LEU A 207 7.24 -15.54 2.82
CA LEU A 207 7.61 -16.77 2.14
C LEU A 207 7.09 -17.98 2.92
N ALA A 208 6.44 -18.90 2.22
CA ALA A 208 6.20 -20.24 2.74
C ALA A 208 7.53 -20.99 2.94
N PRO A 209 7.61 -21.94 3.87
CA PRO A 209 8.78 -22.79 4.04
C PRO A 209 9.21 -23.44 2.73
N GLY A 210 10.46 -23.21 2.32
CA GLY A 210 11.03 -23.76 1.08
C GLY A 210 10.77 -22.93 -0.18
N ALA A 211 9.95 -21.87 -0.11
CA ALA A 211 9.78 -20.92 -1.20
C ALA A 211 11.10 -20.17 -1.45
N ARG A 212 11.42 -19.93 -2.72
CA ARG A 212 12.66 -19.26 -3.13
C ARG A 212 12.34 -18.17 -4.12
N ILE A 213 12.90 -16.98 -3.92
CA ILE A 213 12.80 -15.89 -4.88
C ILE A 213 14.12 -15.82 -5.65
N GLU A 214 14.03 -15.81 -6.97
CA GLU A 214 15.18 -15.64 -7.86
C GLU A 214 15.56 -14.17 -8.01
N ARG A 215 14.56 -13.31 -8.23
CA ARG A 215 14.71 -11.88 -8.50
C ARG A 215 13.42 -11.14 -8.18
N VAL A 216 13.55 -9.87 -7.81
CA VAL A 216 12.42 -8.95 -7.69
C VAL A 216 12.57 -7.79 -8.66
N ILE A 217 11.52 -7.52 -9.42
CA ILE A 217 11.38 -6.36 -10.29
C ILE A 217 10.31 -5.46 -9.71
N LEU A 218 10.67 -4.22 -9.41
CA LEU A 218 9.76 -3.18 -9.00
C LEU A 218 9.44 -2.31 -10.22
N LEU A 219 8.20 -2.39 -10.71
CA LEU A 219 7.71 -1.60 -11.84
C LEU A 219 6.80 -0.48 -11.35
N GLY A 220 7.07 0.74 -11.81
CA GLY A 220 6.25 1.90 -11.54
C GLY A 220 6.36 2.44 -10.12
N GLY A 221 5.43 3.33 -9.80
CA GLY A 221 5.43 4.13 -8.59
C GLY A 221 6.44 5.29 -8.62
N THR A 222 6.21 6.24 -7.72
CA THR A 222 7.12 7.36 -7.50
C THR A 222 8.37 6.87 -6.79
N GLN A 223 8.18 6.11 -5.72
CA GLN A 223 9.22 5.37 -5.02
C GLN A 223 8.75 3.94 -4.76
N SER A 224 9.65 2.97 -4.78
CA SER A 224 9.33 1.57 -4.58
C SER A 224 10.40 0.88 -3.75
N GLY A 225 9.98 -0.10 -2.96
CA GLY A 225 10.88 -0.91 -2.17
C GLY A 225 10.31 -2.26 -1.82
N VAL A 226 11.17 -3.09 -1.23
CA VAL A 226 10.85 -4.46 -0.84
C VAL A 226 11.39 -4.71 0.57
N ALA A 227 10.57 -5.33 1.41
CA ALA A 227 10.91 -5.75 2.76
C ALA A 227 10.95 -7.28 2.85
N ASN A 228 11.65 -7.79 3.86
CA ASN A 228 11.70 -9.23 4.17
C ASN A 228 12.19 -10.10 3.01
N LEU A 229 13.09 -9.54 2.18
CA LEU A 229 13.71 -10.24 1.06
C LEU A 229 15.16 -10.61 1.41
N ASP A 230 15.54 -11.85 1.14
CA ASP A 230 16.91 -12.33 1.31
C ASP A 230 17.93 -11.38 0.65
N PRO A 231 18.98 -10.94 1.37
CA PRO A 231 19.93 -9.96 0.86
C PRO A 231 20.65 -10.36 -0.42
N VAL A 232 20.75 -11.65 -0.74
CA VAL A 232 21.41 -12.11 -1.98
C VAL A 232 20.53 -12.00 -3.21
N VAL A 233 19.21 -11.88 -3.04
CA VAL A 233 18.27 -11.79 -4.15
C VAL A 233 18.39 -10.42 -4.81
N PRO A 234 18.67 -10.33 -6.12
CA PRO A 234 18.75 -9.05 -6.82
C PRO A 234 17.39 -8.35 -6.91
N VAL A 235 17.43 -7.02 -6.85
CA VAL A 235 16.27 -6.14 -7.02
C VAL A 235 16.57 -5.15 -8.14
N GLU A 236 15.70 -5.08 -9.14
CA GLU A 236 15.75 -4.06 -10.20
C GLU A 236 14.52 -3.17 -10.11
N VAL A 237 14.69 -1.87 -10.34
CA VAL A 237 13.61 -0.89 -10.21
C VAL A 237 13.51 -0.06 -11.47
N LEU A 238 12.28 0.07 -11.98
CA LEU A 238 11.93 0.93 -13.09
C LEU A 238 10.74 1.80 -12.67
N PRO A 239 10.97 3.00 -12.07
CA PRO A 239 9.90 3.86 -11.57
C PRO A 239 9.05 4.44 -12.71
N ASP A 240 7.91 5.08 -12.39
CA ASP A 240 6.96 5.58 -13.39
C ASP A 240 7.60 6.46 -14.47
N ALA A 241 8.48 7.40 -14.07
CA ALA A 241 9.19 8.27 -15.01
C ALA A 241 10.11 7.49 -15.96
N ALA A 242 10.69 6.37 -15.50
CA ALA A 242 11.55 5.53 -16.33
C ALA A 242 10.73 4.61 -17.25
N LEU A 243 9.60 4.08 -16.78
CA LEU A 243 8.63 3.37 -17.63
C LEU A 243 8.16 4.27 -18.78
N GLU A 244 7.77 5.51 -18.47
CA GLU A 244 7.34 6.49 -19.47
C GLU A 244 8.46 6.80 -20.47
N ALA A 245 9.68 7.05 -20.00
CA ALA A 245 10.84 7.29 -20.87
C ALA A 245 11.15 6.09 -21.79
N CYS A 246 10.82 4.87 -21.35
CA CYS A 246 10.95 3.65 -22.12
C CYS A 246 9.75 3.36 -23.04
N GLY A 247 8.73 4.22 -23.05
CA GLY A 247 7.50 4.00 -23.81
C GLY A 247 6.65 2.86 -23.28
N ILE A 248 6.89 2.43 -22.04
CA ILE A 248 6.16 1.34 -21.38
C ILE A 248 5.04 1.95 -20.57
N LYS A 249 3.80 1.57 -20.86
CA LYS A 249 2.62 2.04 -20.14
C LYS A 249 1.81 0.84 -19.69
N PRO A 250 1.84 0.50 -18.39
CA PRO A 250 0.96 -0.53 -17.86
C PRO A 250 -0.49 -0.25 -18.22
N ALA A 251 -1.16 -1.25 -18.78
CA ALA A 251 -2.54 -1.16 -19.23
C ALA A 251 -3.24 -2.50 -18.99
N HIS A 252 -4.38 -2.44 -18.31
CA HIS A 252 -5.15 -3.60 -17.88
C HIS A 252 -6.60 -3.47 -18.31
N ALA A 253 -7.25 -4.60 -18.56
CA ALA A 253 -8.68 -4.62 -18.83
C ALA A 253 -9.48 -4.08 -17.63
N LEU A 254 -10.50 -3.27 -17.93
CA LEU A 254 -11.49 -2.84 -16.96
C LEU A 254 -12.41 -4.01 -16.58
N ASN A 255 -12.91 -4.00 -15.35
CA ASN A 255 -13.91 -4.94 -14.88
C ASN A 255 -15.24 -4.79 -15.65
N PRO A 256 -16.00 -5.87 -15.85
CA PRO A 256 -17.25 -5.83 -16.62
C PRO A 256 -18.29 -4.81 -16.11
N GLY A 257 -18.39 -4.63 -14.78
CA GLY A 257 -19.29 -3.68 -14.14
C GLY A 257 -18.87 -2.21 -14.23
N HIS A 258 -17.70 -1.91 -14.78
CA HIS A 258 -17.17 -0.55 -14.85
C HIS A 258 -18.13 0.39 -15.59
N ARG A 259 -18.31 1.61 -15.06
CA ARG A 259 -19.21 2.65 -15.59
C ARG A 259 -18.99 2.94 -17.08
N PHE A 260 -17.78 2.74 -17.56
CA PHE A 260 -17.40 2.89 -18.97
C PHE A 260 -18.25 2.00 -19.89
N PHE A 261 -18.52 0.76 -19.47
CA PHE A 261 -19.35 -0.17 -20.25
C PHE A 261 -20.83 0.22 -20.23
N GLN A 262 -21.30 0.88 -19.17
CA GLN A 262 -22.65 1.46 -19.13
C GLN A 262 -22.79 2.60 -20.15
N VAL A 263 -21.78 3.47 -20.28
CA VAL A 263 -21.75 4.54 -21.30
C VAL A 263 -21.74 3.96 -22.72
N LEU A 264 -20.94 2.91 -22.97
CA LEU A 264 -20.90 2.23 -24.27
C LEU A 264 -22.25 1.61 -24.66
N LYS A 265 -22.97 1.06 -23.68
CA LYS A 265 -24.23 0.36 -23.90
C LYS A 265 -25.40 1.32 -24.06
N ASP A 266 -25.59 2.21 -23.08
CA ASP A 266 -26.83 2.97 -22.87
C ASP A 266 -26.61 4.51 -22.89
N GLY A 267 -25.38 4.97 -23.19
CA GLY A 267 -25.06 6.40 -23.23
C GLY A 267 -25.65 7.14 -24.45
N PRO A 268 -25.83 8.48 -24.37
CA PRO A 268 -26.17 9.31 -25.52
C PRO A 268 -25.23 9.09 -26.71
N ALA A 269 -25.74 9.20 -27.94
CA ALA A 269 -25.00 8.85 -29.17
C ALA A 269 -23.62 9.51 -29.29
N SER A 270 -23.49 10.79 -28.90
CA SER A 270 -22.22 11.51 -28.90
C SER A 270 -21.21 10.91 -27.92
N TYR A 271 -21.64 10.55 -26.70
CA TYR A 271 -20.78 9.93 -25.69
C TYR A 271 -20.42 8.49 -26.03
N LYS A 272 -21.34 7.75 -26.69
CA LYS A 272 -21.07 6.40 -27.16
C LYS A 272 -19.99 6.38 -28.23
N ALA A 273 -20.07 7.26 -29.24
CA ALA A 273 -19.05 7.36 -30.28
C ALA A 273 -17.66 7.69 -29.68
N GLU A 274 -17.60 8.60 -28.71
CA GLU A 274 -16.36 8.90 -27.99
C GLU A 274 -15.84 7.71 -27.17
N ALA A 275 -16.75 7.00 -26.49
CA ALA A 275 -16.41 5.81 -25.71
C ALA A 275 -15.91 4.66 -26.59
N GLU A 276 -16.45 4.46 -27.79
CA GLU A 276 -15.98 3.45 -28.75
C GLU A 276 -14.53 3.71 -29.19
N VAL A 277 -14.19 4.97 -29.48
CA VAL A 277 -12.81 5.37 -29.81
C VAL A 277 -11.88 5.14 -28.61
N LYS A 278 -12.31 5.53 -27.40
CA LYS A 278 -11.55 5.30 -26.17
C LYS A 278 -11.36 3.80 -25.88
N PHE A 279 -12.36 2.98 -26.18
CA PHE A 279 -12.29 1.54 -25.99
C PHE A 279 -11.29 0.89 -26.93
N ALA A 280 -11.29 1.26 -28.21
CA ALA A 280 -10.30 0.80 -29.17
C ALA A 280 -8.87 1.15 -28.72
N ALA A 281 -8.63 2.41 -28.33
CA ALA A 281 -7.33 2.86 -27.84
C ALA A 281 -6.88 2.12 -26.56
N MET A 282 -7.83 1.78 -25.67
CA MET A 282 -7.57 0.99 -24.48
C MET A 282 -7.17 -0.45 -24.83
N GLN A 283 -7.87 -1.10 -25.77
CA GLN A 283 -7.53 -2.43 -26.25
C GLN A 283 -6.13 -2.47 -26.89
N ASP A 284 -5.79 -1.45 -27.69
CA ASP A 284 -4.46 -1.32 -28.28
C ASP A 284 -3.38 -1.18 -27.20
N SER A 285 -3.65 -0.40 -26.15
CA SER A 285 -2.73 -0.23 -25.02
C SER A 285 -2.53 -1.52 -24.23
N ILE A 286 -3.61 -2.26 -23.96
CA ILE A 286 -3.57 -3.58 -23.29
C ILE A 286 -2.78 -4.59 -24.13
N ALA A 287 -3.02 -4.63 -25.44
CA ALA A 287 -2.31 -5.54 -26.35
C ALA A 287 -0.81 -5.20 -26.43
N ALA A 288 -0.46 -3.91 -26.48
CA ALA A 288 0.92 -3.45 -26.46
C ALA A 288 1.61 -3.83 -25.14
N TYR A 289 0.94 -3.64 -24.00
CA TYR A 289 1.51 -3.99 -22.69
C TYR A 289 1.69 -5.51 -22.55
N ASN A 290 0.70 -6.32 -22.93
CA ASN A 290 0.83 -7.78 -22.93
C ASN A 290 1.98 -8.27 -23.83
N THR A 291 2.16 -7.66 -25.00
CA THR A 291 3.27 -7.99 -25.90
C THR A 291 4.61 -7.70 -25.22
N TRP A 292 4.79 -6.49 -24.69
CA TRP A 292 5.99 -6.12 -23.97
C TRP A 292 6.26 -7.02 -22.75
N PHE A 293 5.22 -7.31 -21.97
CA PHE A 293 5.33 -8.14 -20.76
C PHE A 293 5.74 -9.58 -21.10
N ARG A 294 5.13 -10.15 -22.14
CA ARG A 294 5.50 -11.47 -22.65
C ARG A 294 6.93 -11.49 -23.19
N ASP A 295 7.33 -10.48 -23.93
CA ASP A 295 8.67 -10.44 -24.50
C ASP A 295 9.75 -10.22 -23.42
N SER A 296 9.38 -9.61 -22.29
CA SER A 296 10.28 -9.37 -21.13
C SER A 296 10.33 -10.55 -20.16
N PHE A 297 9.21 -11.22 -19.90
CA PHE A 297 9.06 -12.18 -18.81
C PHE A 297 8.53 -13.55 -19.24
N GLY A 298 8.11 -13.72 -20.49
CA GLY A 298 7.64 -15.00 -21.04
C GLY A 298 6.19 -15.37 -20.72
N VAL A 299 5.42 -14.50 -20.05
CA VAL A 299 3.99 -14.71 -19.73
C VAL A 299 3.14 -13.51 -20.16
N LEU A 300 1.84 -13.66 -20.31
CA LEU A 300 0.93 -12.53 -20.58
C LEU A 300 0.58 -11.81 -19.26
N ALA A 301 0.57 -10.47 -19.27
CA ALA A 301 0.25 -9.67 -18.10
C ALA A 301 -1.15 -9.99 -17.57
N ASP A 302 -2.17 -9.96 -18.43
CA ASP A 302 -3.57 -10.15 -18.02
C ASP A 302 -3.84 -11.57 -17.46
N ALA A 303 -3.14 -12.58 -17.96
CA ALA A 303 -3.33 -13.96 -17.53
C ALA A 303 -2.58 -14.28 -16.22
N SER A 304 -1.48 -13.58 -15.94
CA SER A 304 -0.61 -13.85 -14.80
C SER A 304 -0.84 -12.91 -13.62
N ARG A 305 -1.53 -11.78 -13.83
CA ARG A 305 -1.76 -10.76 -12.82
C ARG A 305 -2.47 -11.33 -11.58
N ALA A 306 -1.87 -11.09 -10.43
CA ALA A 306 -2.45 -11.24 -9.12
C ALA A 306 -2.63 -9.85 -8.50
N GLY A 307 -3.85 -9.34 -8.48
CA GLY A 307 -4.16 -8.07 -7.85
C GLY A 307 -5.52 -7.50 -8.22
N PHE A 308 -6.28 -7.13 -7.19
CA PHE A 308 -7.46 -6.27 -7.25
C PHE A 308 -7.34 -5.20 -6.15
N GLY A 309 -8.29 -4.27 -6.02
CA GLY A 309 -8.28 -3.27 -4.95
C GLY A 309 -8.33 -3.94 -3.57
N GLY A 310 -7.22 -4.03 -2.85
CA GLY A 310 -7.08 -4.80 -1.61
C GLY A 310 -5.67 -4.70 -1.03
N THR A 311 -5.32 -5.49 -0.01
CA THR A 311 -4.07 -5.34 0.77
C THR A 311 -3.02 -6.44 0.55
N ILE A 312 -3.39 -7.56 -0.08
CA ILE A 312 -2.52 -8.73 -0.24
C ILE A 312 -2.75 -9.49 -1.54
N SER A 313 -1.64 -10.00 -2.10
CA SER A 313 -1.63 -10.92 -3.25
C SER A 313 -0.81 -12.17 -2.96
N VAL A 314 -1.04 -13.23 -3.74
CA VAL A 314 -0.43 -14.55 -3.58
C VAL A 314 0.25 -14.97 -4.87
N VAL A 315 1.50 -15.42 -4.75
CA VAL A 315 2.32 -15.94 -5.83
C VAL A 315 2.63 -17.42 -5.59
N GLY A 316 2.04 -18.27 -6.41
CA GLY A 316 2.12 -19.73 -6.30
C GLY A 316 0.74 -20.38 -6.15
N PRO A 317 0.68 -21.69 -5.97
CA PRO A 317 -0.58 -22.40 -5.71
C PRO A 317 -1.13 -22.05 -4.32
N GLN A 318 -2.44 -22.23 -4.13
CA GLN A 318 -3.04 -22.15 -2.80
C GLN A 318 -2.56 -23.39 -2.03
N PRO A 319 -1.95 -23.23 -0.84
CA PRO A 319 -1.53 -24.37 -0.02
C PRO A 319 -2.73 -25.29 0.28
N GLY A 320 -2.54 -26.60 0.13
CA GLY A 320 -3.50 -27.59 0.64
C GLY A 320 -3.51 -27.66 2.17
N GLU A 321 -4.46 -28.38 2.77
CA GLU A 321 -4.59 -28.51 4.24
C GLU A 321 -3.31 -28.97 4.96
N ALA A 322 -2.52 -29.83 4.30
CA ALA A 322 -1.27 -30.37 4.82
C ALA A 322 -0.02 -29.57 4.39
N GLU A 323 -0.17 -28.60 3.48
CA GLU A 323 0.95 -27.80 2.98
C GLU A 323 1.13 -26.55 3.85
N SER A 324 2.38 -26.13 4.05
CA SER A 324 2.68 -24.95 4.86
C SER A 324 2.29 -23.67 4.13
N LYS A 325 1.58 -22.80 4.83
CA LYS A 325 1.27 -21.44 4.38
C LYS A 325 2.49 -20.52 4.51
N ALA A 326 2.40 -19.33 3.94
CA ALA A 326 3.35 -18.27 4.23
C ALA A 326 3.19 -17.83 5.69
N ALA A 327 4.29 -17.54 6.39
CA ALA A 327 4.23 -16.91 7.69
C ALA A 327 4.29 -15.38 7.53
N TYR A 328 3.45 -14.65 8.26
CA TYR A 328 3.53 -13.19 8.27
C TYR A 328 4.89 -12.72 8.80
N ALA A 329 5.60 -11.98 7.96
CA ALA A 329 6.87 -11.33 8.26
C ALA A 329 6.61 -9.84 8.51
N SER A 330 6.82 -9.40 9.75
CA SER A 330 6.55 -8.01 10.12
C SER A 330 7.52 -7.05 9.44
N ILE A 331 7.05 -5.82 9.14
CA ILE A 331 7.92 -4.69 8.80
C ILE A 331 8.73 -4.23 10.02
N GLN A 332 8.21 -4.45 11.24
CA GLN A 332 8.91 -4.08 12.47
C GLN A 332 10.24 -4.85 12.55
N GLY A 333 11.35 -4.11 12.58
CA GLY A 333 12.68 -4.70 12.59
C GLY A 333 13.14 -5.31 11.26
N ALA A 334 12.38 -5.15 10.17
CA ALA A 334 12.76 -5.63 8.86
C ALA A 334 13.92 -4.80 8.26
N ARG A 335 14.65 -5.43 7.34
CA ARG A 335 15.50 -4.73 6.37
C ARG A 335 14.67 -4.40 5.14
N ILE A 336 14.65 -3.13 4.75
CA ILE A 336 13.95 -2.64 3.57
C ILE A 336 14.96 -2.18 2.54
N ARG A 337 14.80 -2.61 1.30
CA ARG A 337 15.51 -2.08 0.13
C ARG A 337 14.58 -1.21 -0.67
N MET A 338 14.85 0.09 -0.76
CA MET A 338 13.91 1.03 -1.38
C MET A 338 14.62 2.13 -2.17
N THR A 339 13.96 2.62 -3.22
CA THR A 339 14.30 3.92 -3.79
C THR A 339 13.78 5.01 -2.85
N GLN A 340 14.39 6.19 -2.91
CA GLN A 340 14.04 7.33 -2.06
C GLN A 340 14.40 8.63 -2.79
N ASP A 341 13.82 9.73 -2.31
CA ASP A 341 14.20 11.08 -2.69
C ASP A 341 15.39 11.59 -1.85
N ILE A 342 15.61 12.91 -1.88
CA ILE A 342 16.69 13.60 -1.19
C ILE A 342 16.61 13.37 0.33
N TYR A 343 15.41 13.45 0.90
CA TYR A 343 15.17 13.26 2.31
C TYR A 343 14.38 11.98 2.55
N VAL A 344 14.79 11.23 3.56
CA VAL A 344 14.07 10.08 4.09
C VAL A 344 14.04 10.19 5.60
N GLU A 345 12.89 9.90 6.21
CA GLU A 345 12.76 9.88 7.65
C GLU A 345 11.82 8.80 8.15
N ILE A 346 12.15 8.23 9.32
CA ILE A 346 11.26 7.35 10.07
C ILE A 346 10.65 8.19 11.19
N GLN A 347 9.33 8.39 11.14
CA GLN A 347 8.60 9.19 12.10
C GLN A 347 8.82 8.65 13.52
N GLY A 348 9.16 9.55 14.45
CA GLY A 348 9.50 9.21 15.83
C GLY A 348 10.94 8.76 16.06
N GLN A 349 11.76 8.62 15.01
CA GLN A 349 13.20 8.30 15.12
C GLN A 349 14.12 9.42 14.62
N VAL A 350 13.55 10.52 14.12
CA VAL A 350 14.31 11.69 13.65
C VAL A 350 14.79 12.52 14.84
N ALA A 351 16.00 13.07 14.74
CA ALA A 351 16.49 14.03 15.72
C ALA A 351 15.58 15.25 15.82
N ALA A 352 15.54 15.87 17.00
CA ALA A 352 14.72 17.04 17.24
C ALA A 352 15.08 18.17 16.26
N ASN A 353 14.06 18.75 15.63
CA ASN A 353 14.15 19.81 14.62
C ASN A 353 14.70 19.41 13.24
N GLU A 354 14.88 18.11 12.98
CA GLU A 354 15.32 17.63 11.66
C GLU A 354 14.21 16.95 10.85
N ASP A 355 13.03 16.76 11.46
CA ASP A 355 11.85 16.19 10.82
C ASP A 355 11.25 17.13 9.75
N PHE A 356 10.40 16.56 8.89
CA PHE A 356 9.72 17.29 7.82
C PHE A 356 9.03 18.56 8.31
N ALA A 357 8.31 18.47 9.44
CA ALA A 357 7.55 19.59 9.98
C ALA A 357 8.47 20.71 10.46
N ALA A 358 9.60 20.37 11.07
CA ALA A 358 10.61 21.31 11.51
C ALA A 358 11.30 21.99 10.32
N ARG A 359 11.63 21.25 9.25
CA ARG A 359 12.19 21.83 8.01
C ARG A 359 11.23 22.85 7.39
N VAL A 360 9.96 22.49 7.25
CA VAL A 360 8.92 23.41 6.75
C VAL A 360 8.82 24.66 7.62
N ARG A 361 8.77 24.51 8.94
CA ARG A 361 8.73 25.65 9.88
C ARG A 361 9.98 26.53 9.78
N ALA A 362 11.17 25.94 9.68
CA ALA A 362 12.42 26.66 9.57
C ALA A 362 12.45 27.51 8.30
N ILE A 363 12.07 26.93 7.15
CA ILE A 363 11.99 27.64 5.87
C ILE A 363 10.97 28.80 5.97
N ALA A 364 9.77 28.54 6.48
CA ALA A 364 8.74 29.56 6.64
C ALA A 364 9.16 30.69 7.61
N THR A 365 9.87 30.36 8.68
CA THR A 365 10.40 31.33 9.65
C THR A 365 11.48 32.19 9.02
N SER A 366 12.34 31.61 8.18
CA SER A 366 13.31 32.36 7.39
C SER A 366 12.63 33.36 6.46
N PHE A 367 11.55 32.98 5.78
CA PHE A 367 10.75 33.89 4.96
C PHE A 367 10.06 34.99 5.79
N ALA A 368 9.84 34.75 7.08
CA ALA A 368 9.24 35.69 8.02
C ALA A 368 10.28 36.56 8.76
N PHE A 369 11.52 36.62 8.28
CA PHE A 369 12.64 37.35 8.92
C PHE A 369 12.94 36.89 10.34
N GLY A 370 12.77 35.60 10.63
CA GLY A 370 13.05 35.02 11.95
C GLY A 370 11.86 35.01 12.92
N ASP A 371 10.73 35.65 12.58
CA ASP A 371 9.52 35.62 13.40
C ASP A 371 8.28 35.34 12.56
N LEU A 372 7.68 34.16 12.77
CA LEU A 372 6.45 33.74 12.09
C LEU A 372 5.30 34.73 12.27
N ALA A 373 5.24 35.49 13.36
CA ALA A 373 4.21 36.50 13.59
C ALA A 373 4.16 37.54 12.46
N ASN A 374 5.30 37.83 11.82
CA ASN A 374 5.38 38.75 10.68
C ASN A 374 4.55 38.28 9.48
N LEU A 375 4.30 36.96 9.33
CA LEU A 375 3.45 36.44 8.26
C LEU A 375 1.99 36.88 8.40
N ARG A 376 1.53 37.16 9.64
CA ARG A 376 0.14 37.56 9.92
C ARG A 376 -0.10 39.06 9.79
N GLN A 377 0.96 39.87 9.78
CA GLN A 377 0.84 41.33 9.76
C GLN A 377 0.45 41.89 8.37
N GLY A 378 0.12 41.04 7.41
CA GLY A 378 -0.47 41.47 6.14
C GLY A 378 0.44 42.44 5.38
N VAL A 379 1.69 42.05 5.13
CA VAL A 379 2.48 42.75 4.12
C VAL A 379 1.90 42.35 2.77
N GLN A 380 1.16 43.26 2.12
CA GLN A 380 0.88 43.15 0.69
C GLN A 380 2.23 43.20 -0.03
N PHE A 381 2.54 42.14 -0.77
CA PHE A 381 3.63 42.13 -1.73
C PHE A 381 3.12 42.63 -3.07
#